data_AF-A0ABD1QVB2-F1
#
_entry.id   AF-A0ABD1QVB2-F1
#
_cell.length_a   1.000
_cell.length_b   1.000
_cell.length_c   1.000
_cell.angle_alpha   90.00
_cell.angle_beta   90.00
_cell.angle_gamma   90.00
#
_symmetry.space_group_name_H-M   'P 1'
#
loop_
_entity.id
_entity.type
_entity.pdbx_description
1 polymer ?
#
loop_
_entity_poly.entity_id
_entity_poly.type
_entity_poly.pdbx_seq_one_letter_code
_entity_poly.pdbx_strand_id
1 'polypeptide(L)'
;MVRIIPMASSIRPSLSSLRFSGSARLGLPMYSSNSSRGLRLLHLGSSVSQLQCFGLKTSKLFRGEGSNMSVIAAGNMAQASTATTQENALEWVKKDKRRMLHVVYRVGDLDRTIKFYTECLGMKLLRKRDIPEERYTNAFLGYGPEDSHFVIELTYNYGIEKYDIGTAFGHFGIAVEDVTKTVDLIKAKGGIVTREPGPVKGGKTVIAFIEDPDGYKFELLERGPTPEPLCQVMLRVGDLDRSIEFYEKAFGMELLRKRDNPEYKYTIAMMGYGPEDTNTVLELTYNYGVTEYEKGNAYAQIAIGTDDVYKTAEAIKLCGGVITREPGPLPGLNTKITACLDPDGWKSVFVDNIDFLKELE
;
A
#
# COMPACT_ATOMS: atom_id res chain seq x y z
N MET A 1 13.55 61.72 -32.21
CA MET A 1 12.19 62.24 -31.93
C MET A 1 11.53 61.21 -31.02
N VAL A 2 11.27 61.38 -29.72
CA VAL A 2 11.13 62.55 -28.81
C VAL A 2 9.75 63.24 -28.85
N ARG A 3 8.85 62.80 -27.95
CA ARG A 3 7.95 63.55 -27.03
C ARG A 3 7.18 62.51 -26.19
N ILE A 4 7.15 62.42 -24.84
CA ILE A 4 7.38 63.31 -23.67
C ILE A 4 6.08 64.00 -23.12
N ILE A 5 5.47 63.36 -22.10
CA ILE A 5 5.14 63.84 -20.72
C ILE A 5 4.36 65.18 -20.56
N PRO A 6 3.22 65.22 -19.81
CA PRO A 6 3.14 65.44 -18.33
C PRO A 6 2.45 64.27 -17.56
N MET A 7 2.62 63.99 -16.24
CA MET A 7 2.52 64.78 -14.97
C MET A 7 1.07 65.19 -14.63
N ALA A 8 0.56 65.32 -13.40
CA ALA A 8 1.02 65.15 -11.99
C ALA A 8 -0.23 65.24 -11.04
N SER A 9 -0.25 64.98 -9.71
CA SER A 9 0.59 64.23 -8.74
C SER A 9 -0.10 64.15 -7.34
N SER A 10 0.37 63.26 -6.44
CA SER A 10 0.36 63.34 -4.94
C SER A 10 -0.95 63.49 -4.12
N ILE A 11 -1.05 62.74 -3.00
CA ILE A 11 -1.17 63.28 -1.59
C ILE A 11 -1.18 62.15 -0.52
N ARG A 12 -0.49 62.41 0.61
CA ARG A 12 -0.52 61.79 1.97
C ARG A 12 -0.35 62.97 2.96
N PRO A 13 -0.72 62.93 4.26
CA PRO A 13 -0.47 61.88 5.28
C PRO A 13 -1.80 61.52 6.05
N SER A 14 -1.98 61.28 7.37
CA SER A 14 -1.12 61.36 8.58
C SER A 14 -1.63 60.55 9.80
N LEU A 15 -0.70 59.80 10.42
CA LEU A 15 -0.45 59.63 11.87
C LEU A 15 -1.58 59.74 12.92
N SER A 16 -1.79 58.64 13.66
CA SER A 16 -1.59 58.53 15.13
C SER A 16 -1.72 57.04 15.54
N SER A 17 -0.92 56.40 16.40
CA SER A 17 -0.06 56.73 17.55
C SER A 17 -0.75 56.66 18.92
N LEU A 18 -0.67 55.49 19.57
CA LEU A 18 -0.81 55.35 21.02
C LEU A 18 0.01 54.13 21.52
N ARG A 19 0.89 54.36 22.49
CA ARG A 19 1.49 53.35 23.38
C ARG A 19 1.10 53.75 24.81
N PHE A 20 0.89 52.78 25.69
CA PHE A 20 1.30 52.88 27.09
C PHE A 20 1.61 51.49 27.66
N SER A 21 2.07 51.41 28.91
CA SER A 21 3.09 50.44 29.32
C SER A 21 3.01 49.99 30.79
N GLY A 22 3.50 48.78 31.06
CA GLY A 22 3.76 48.25 32.41
C GLY A 22 2.75 47.19 32.86
N SER A 23 3.09 46.27 33.76
CA SER A 23 4.41 45.99 34.36
C SER A 23 4.50 44.51 34.78
N ALA A 24 5.70 44.00 35.02
CA ALA A 24 5.95 42.58 35.28
C ALA A 24 5.80 42.19 36.78
N ARG A 25 5.53 40.90 37.02
CA ARG A 25 5.87 40.17 38.26
C ARG A 25 6.03 38.67 37.98
N LEU A 26 6.86 38.00 38.78
CA LEU A 26 7.23 36.59 38.59
C LEU A 26 6.20 35.64 39.23
N GLY A 27 6.09 34.44 38.66
CA GLY A 27 5.49 33.26 39.29
C GLY A 27 6.18 32.00 38.76
N LEU A 28 6.72 31.17 39.65
CA LEU A 28 7.30 29.85 39.32
C LEU A 28 6.22 28.75 39.43
N PRO A 29 6.39 27.59 38.79
CA PRO A 29 5.27 26.71 38.43
C PRO A 29 4.77 25.84 39.59
N MET A 30 3.46 25.58 39.59
CA MET A 30 2.86 24.44 40.29
C MET A 30 3.06 23.17 39.46
N TYR A 31 3.60 22.12 40.08
CA TYR A 31 3.61 20.77 39.51
C TYR A 31 2.20 20.18 39.55
N SER A 32 1.69 19.72 38.39
CA SER A 32 0.58 18.76 38.33
C SER A 32 1.12 17.38 37.96
N SER A 33 1.00 16.42 38.88
CA SER A 33 1.55 15.07 38.72
C SER A 33 0.60 14.16 37.93
N ASN A 34 0.63 14.25 36.60
CA ASN A 34 -0.07 13.27 35.75
C ASN A 34 0.75 11.98 35.62
N SER A 35 0.16 10.87 36.06
CA SER A 35 0.79 9.53 36.05
C SER A 35 0.70 8.88 34.66
N SER A 36 1.53 9.35 33.73
CA SER A 36 1.68 8.72 32.41
C SER A 36 2.45 7.40 32.54
N ARG A 37 1.72 6.30 32.74
CA ARG A 37 2.28 4.93 32.68
C ARG A 37 2.84 4.67 31.28
N GLY A 38 4.16 4.68 31.15
CA GLY A 38 4.83 4.43 29.88
C GLY A 38 4.56 3.03 29.33
N LEU A 39 4.02 2.97 28.11
CA LEU A 39 3.90 1.76 27.30
C LEU A 39 4.88 1.89 26.14
N ARG A 40 5.72 0.87 25.93
CA ARG A 40 6.65 0.82 24.80
C ARG A 40 6.00 0.04 23.67
N LEU A 41 5.67 0.70 22.56
CA LEU A 41 5.48 -0.03 21.31
C LEU A 41 6.86 -0.36 20.73
N LEU A 42 7.05 -1.62 20.33
CA LEU A 42 8.30 -2.11 19.75
C LEU A 42 8.06 -2.44 18.28
N HIS A 43 8.55 -1.60 17.38
CA HIS A 43 8.79 -2.05 16.01
C HIS A 43 10.16 -2.72 15.94
N LEU A 44 10.21 -3.96 15.45
CA LEU A 44 11.41 -4.79 15.46
C LEU A 44 12.30 -4.46 14.27
N GLY A 45 13.40 -3.75 14.53
CA GLY A 45 14.49 -3.62 13.57
C GLY A 45 15.12 -4.98 13.26
N SER A 46 15.44 -5.22 11.99
CA SER A 46 15.98 -6.49 11.49
C SER A 46 17.39 -6.77 12.02
N SER A 47 17.52 -7.66 13.01
CA SER A 47 18.81 -8.20 13.46
C SER A 47 18.85 -9.72 13.29
N VAL A 48 19.65 -10.20 12.34
CA VAL A 48 19.85 -11.62 12.08
C VAL A 48 20.84 -12.19 13.10
N SER A 49 20.35 -13.02 14.03
CA SER A 49 21.20 -13.82 14.92
C SER A 49 21.25 -15.26 14.41
N GLN A 50 22.44 -15.72 14.02
CA GLN A 50 22.68 -17.13 13.70
C GLN A 50 22.54 -17.98 14.97
N LEU A 51 21.85 -19.13 14.87
CA LEU A 51 21.75 -20.11 15.94
C LEU A 51 22.22 -21.47 15.44
N GLN A 52 23.24 -22.03 16.10
CA GLN A 52 23.89 -23.27 15.71
C GLN A 52 23.01 -24.48 16.05
N CYS A 53 22.77 -25.35 15.08
CA CYS A 53 21.98 -26.57 15.28
C CYS A 53 22.85 -27.70 15.86
N PHE A 54 22.69 -27.99 17.16
CA PHE A 54 23.33 -29.15 17.80
C PHE A 54 22.51 -30.42 17.53
N GLY A 55 23.03 -31.29 16.65
CA GLY A 55 22.41 -32.58 16.34
C GLY A 55 22.54 -33.60 17.48
N LEU A 56 21.42 -34.21 17.88
CA LEU A 56 21.38 -35.37 18.78
C LEU A 56 21.16 -36.67 18.01
N LYS A 57 21.84 -37.73 18.44
CA LYS A 57 21.95 -39.00 17.71
C LYS A 57 20.78 -39.94 17.99
N THR A 58 20.35 -40.66 16.95
CA THR A 58 19.41 -41.79 17.07
C THR A 58 20.02 -42.99 17.78
N SER A 59 19.27 -43.63 18.68
CA SER A 59 19.58 -44.95 19.27
C SER A 59 18.50 -45.98 18.90
N LYS A 60 18.92 -47.23 18.64
CA LYS A 60 18.03 -48.35 18.27
C LYS A 60 17.62 -49.19 19.50
N LEU A 61 16.78 -50.21 19.25
CA LEU A 61 16.13 -51.15 20.17
C LEU A 61 14.88 -50.56 20.87
N PHE A 62 13.83 -51.33 21.16
CA PHE A 62 13.65 -52.79 21.10
C PHE A 62 12.58 -53.28 20.09
N ARG A 63 12.59 -54.60 19.80
CA ARG A 63 11.55 -55.33 19.07
C ARG A 63 10.40 -55.71 20.03
N GLY A 64 9.17 -55.51 19.60
CA GLY A 64 7.95 -56.03 20.24
C GLY A 64 6.92 -56.38 19.17
N GLU A 65 6.22 -57.50 19.34
CA GLU A 65 5.22 -58.00 18.40
C GLU A 65 3.82 -57.61 18.87
N GLY A 66 3.00 -57.02 17.98
CA GLY A 66 1.66 -56.56 18.32
C GLY A 66 0.84 -56.05 17.13
N SER A 67 -0.22 -56.80 16.79
CA SER A 67 -1.44 -56.34 16.10
C SER A 67 -1.31 -55.27 14.99
N ASN A 68 -0.97 -55.68 13.76
CA ASN A 68 -1.14 -54.86 12.55
C ASN A 68 -2.63 -54.71 12.16
N MET A 69 -3.45 -53.96 12.91
CA MET A 69 -4.83 -53.64 12.50
C MET A 69 -5.43 -52.37 13.12
N SER A 70 -4.69 -51.26 13.14
CA SER A 70 -5.21 -49.94 13.58
C SER A 70 -4.53 -48.73 12.91
N VAL A 71 -3.21 -48.78 12.71
CA VAL A 71 -2.38 -47.62 12.30
C VAL A 71 -2.81 -47.02 10.95
N ILE A 72 -3.25 -47.84 9.98
CA ILE A 72 -3.65 -47.38 8.64
C ILE A 72 -4.91 -46.49 8.71
N ALA A 73 -5.87 -46.82 9.57
CA ALA A 73 -7.12 -46.06 9.69
C ALA A 73 -6.86 -44.66 10.26
N ALA A 74 -6.00 -44.53 11.28
CA ALA A 74 -5.64 -43.25 11.87
C ALA A 74 -4.90 -42.35 10.87
N GLY A 75 -3.97 -42.90 10.08
CA GLY A 75 -3.27 -42.16 9.03
C GLY A 75 -4.22 -41.62 7.96
N ASN A 76 -5.09 -42.49 7.41
CA ASN A 76 -6.06 -42.10 6.39
C ASN A 76 -7.08 -41.08 6.92
N MET A 77 -7.56 -41.22 8.16
CA MET A 77 -8.49 -40.25 8.75
C MET A 77 -7.84 -38.88 8.99
N ALA A 78 -6.58 -38.83 9.43
CA ALA A 78 -5.86 -37.56 9.62
C ALA A 78 -5.54 -36.85 8.29
N GLN A 79 -5.24 -37.61 7.23
CA GLN A 79 -5.05 -37.06 5.88
C GLN A 79 -6.37 -36.59 5.27
N ALA A 80 -7.45 -37.37 5.42
CA ALA A 80 -8.78 -36.96 4.96
C ALA A 80 -9.27 -35.69 5.68
N SER A 81 -9.13 -35.60 7.01
CA SER A 81 -9.56 -34.42 7.76
C SER A 81 -8.74 -33.18 7.44
N THR A 82 -7.43 -33.31 7.22
CA THR A 82 -6.61 -32.17 6.77
C THR A 82 -6.93 -31.74 5.35
N ALA A 83 -7.18 -32.67 4.42
CA ALA A 83 -7.67 -32.33 3.08
C ALA A 83 -9.00 -31.56 3.12
N THR A 84 -10.00 -32.04 3.89
CA THR A 84 -11.27 -31.33 4.07
C THR A 84 -11.09 -29.93 4.67
N THR A 85 -10.19 -29.74 5.65
CA THR A 85 -9.88 -28.40 6.18
C THR A 85 -9.26 -27.49 5.12
N GLN A 86 -8.34 -28.00 4.30
CA GLN A 86 -7.70 -27.24 3.23
C GLN A 86 -8.69 -26.81 2.14
N GLU A 87 -9.57 -27.72 1.71
CA GLU A 87 -10.65 -27.42 0.75
C GLU A 87 -11.62 -26.37 1.32
N ASN A 88 -12.03 -26.50 2.59
CA ASN A 88 -12.88 -25.53 3.26
C ASN A 88 -12.24 -24.13 3.37
N ALA A 89 -10.94 -24.04 3.64
CA ALA A 89 -10.23 -22.76 3.73
C ALA A 89 -10.19 -22.03 2.36
N LEU A 90 -9.87 -22.76 1.29
CA LEU A 90 -9.83 -22.23 -0.07
C LEU A 90 -11.22 -21.91 -0.64
N GLU A 91 -12.25 -22.69 -0.25
CA GLU A 91 -13.64 -22.38 -0.61
C GLU A 91 -14.17 -21.15 0.15
N TRP A 92 -13.74 -20.94 1.41
CA TRP A 92 -14.07 -19.74 2.17
C TRP A 92 -13.44 -18.47 1.57
N VAL A 93 -12.17 -18.52 1.11
CA VAL A 93 -11.50 -17.35 0.49
C VAL A 93 -12.32 -16.80 -0.69
N LYS A 94 -12.96 -17.66 -1.48
CA LYS A 94 -13.83 -17.28 -2.61
C LYS A 94 -15.21 -16.74 -2.21
N LYS A 95 -15.57 -16.80 -0.93
CA LYS A 95 -16.85 -16.34 -0.36
C LYS A 95 -16.69 -15.15 0.58
N ASP A 96 -15.44 -14.77 0.88
CA ASP A 96 -15.11 -13.67 1.78
C ASP A 96 -15.23 -12.30 1.08
N LYS A 97 -15.60 -11.27 1.84
CA LYS A 97 -15.81 -9.91 1.33
C LYS A 97 -14.50 -9.14 1.31
N ARG A 98 -13.68 -9.46 0.31
CA ARG A 98 -12.44 -8.74 0.05
C ARG A 98 -12.70 -7.37 -0.55
N ARG A 99 -11.93 -6.36 -0.12
CA ARG A 99 -11.84 -5.04 -0.76
C ARG A 99 -10.41 -4.54 -0.64
N MET A 100 -9.84 -3.94 -1.68
CA MET A 100 -8.57 -3.23 -1.51
C MET A 100 -8.84 -1.90 -0.80
N LEU A 101 -8.12 -1.64 0.29
CA LEU A 101 -8.39 -0.52 1.20
C LEU A 101 -7.47 0.67 0.87
N HIS A 102 -6.17 0.41 0.90
CA HIS A 102 -5.16 1.43 0.60
C HIS A 102 -3.82 0.81 0.20
N VAL A 103 -2.96 1.61 -0.44
CA VAL A 103 -1.54 1.30 -0.62
C VAL A 103 -0.69 2.19 0.28
N VAL A 104 0.24 1.59 1.01
CA VAL A 104 1.14 2.28 1.94
C VAL A 104 2.52 2.42 1.31
N TYR A 105 3.05 3.65 1.30
CA TYR A 105 4.41 3.92 0.86
C TYR A 105 4.99 5.21 1.48
N ARG A 106 6.31 5.35 1.40
CA ARG A 106 7.08 6.35 2.15
C ARG A 106 7.47 7.55 1.27
N VAL A 107 7.43 8.74 1.85
CA VAL A 107 7.72 10.02 1.16
C VAL A 107 8.69 10.87 1.97
N GLY A 108 9.57 11.59 1.28
CA GLY A 108 10.59 12.44 1.88
C GLY A 108 10.07 13.79 2.40
N ASP A 109 9.01 14.31 1.79
CA ASP A 109 8.33 15.55 2.20
C ASP A 109 6.80 15.39 2.07
N LEU A 110 6.15 15.21 3.22
CA LEU A 110 4.72 14.90 3.28
C LEU A 110 3.85 16.02 2.70
N ASP A 111 4.20 17.28 2.97
CA ASP A 111 3.35 18.42 2.59
C ASP A 111 3.59 18.81 1.13
N ARG A 112 4.80 18.59 0.59
CA ARG A 112 5.06 18.65 -0.86
C ARG A 112 4.27 17.59 -1.62
N THR A 113 4.18 16.36 -1.13
CA THR A 113 3.43 15.27 -1.80
C THR A 113 1.92 15.42 -1.66
N ILE A 114 1.40 15.81 -0.48
CA ILE A 114 -0.01 16.24 -0.32
C ILE A 114 -0.35 17.35 -1.31
N LYS A 115 0.49 18.38 -1.44
CA LYS A 115 0.27 19.48 -2.38
C LYS A 115 0.28 19.00 -3.83
N PHE A 116 1.19 18.11 -4.21
CA PHE A 116 1.24 17.57 -5.56
C PHE A 116 -0.05 16.80 -5.91
N TYR A 117 -0.50 15.88 -5.04
CA TYR A 117 -1.69 15.08 -5.30
C TYR A 117 -2.98 15.90 -5.30
N THR A 118 -3.08 16.90 -4.43
CA THR A 118 -4.26 17.80 -4.37
C THR A 118 -4.30 18.82 -5.51
N GLU A 119 -3.18 19.47 -5.85
CA GLU A 119 -3.15 20.50 -6.90
C GLU A 119 -2.97 19.97 -8.33
N CYS A 120 -2.45 18.75 -8.52
CA CYS A 120 -2.06 18.22 -9.83
C CYS A 120 -2.82 16.94 -10.23
N LEU A 121 -3.21 16.10 -9.26
CA LEU A 121 -3.96 14.85 -9.49
C LEU A 121 -5.42 14.92 -9.04
N GLY A 122 -5.85 16.02 -8.42
CA GLY A 122 -7.24 16.24 -7.98
C GLY A 122 -7.69 15.41 -6.78
N MET A 123 -6.77 14.75 -6.08
CA MET A 123 -7.08 13.99 -4.87
C MET A 123 -7.48 14.91 -3.71
N LYS A 124 -8.18 14.36 -2.72
CA LYS A 124 -8.51 15.02 -1.45
C LYS A 124 -7.59 14.47 -0.36
N LEU A 125 -7.11 15.34 0.53
CA LEU A 125 -6.59 14.90 1.82
C LEU A 125 -7.79 14.52 2.69
N LEU A 126 -7.90 13.23 3.02
CA LEU A 126 -9.02 12.66 3.78
C LEU A 126 -8.75 12.76 5.28
N ARG A 127 -7.54 12.38 5.70
CA ARG A 127 -7.12 12.25 7.10
C ARG A 127 -5.60 12.44 7.21
N LYS A 128 -5.11 13.06 8.28
CA LYS A 128 -3.68 13.18 8.60
C LYS A 128 -3.49 12.84 10.08
N ARG A 129 -2.63 11.87 10.40
CA ARG A 129 -2.37 11.42 11.78
C ARG A 129 -0.88 11.56 12.06
N ASP A 130 -0.52 12.22 13.16
CA ASP A 130 0.87 12.33 13.60
C ASP A 130 1.12 11.41 14.80
N ILE A 131 2.25 10.70 14.81
CA ILE A 131 2.63 9.74 15.85
C ILE A 131 4.06 10.07 16.33
N PRO A 132 4.24 11.14 17.13
CA PRO A 132 5.57 11.61 17.55
C PRO A 132 6.38 10.58 18.36
N GLU A 133 5.71 9.70 19.10
CA GLU A 133 6.30 8.63 19.90
C GLU A 133 6.99 7.54 19.06
N GLU A 134 6.52 7.32 17.84
CA GLU A 134 7.14 6.42 16.85
C GLU A 134 7.86 7.18 15.71
N ARG A 135 7.80 8.51 15.74
CA ARG A 135 8.47 9.44 14.81
C ARG A 135 8.03 9.35 13.36
N TYR A 136 6.73 9.19 13.11
CA TYR A 136 6.17 9.29 11.76
C TYR A 136 4.84 10.05 11.72
N THR A 137 4.50 10.56 10.53
CA THR A 137 3.19 11.13 10.22
C THR A 137 2.59 10.38 9.03
N ASN A 138 1.33 9.98 9.14
CA ASN A 138 0.54 9.47 8.02
C ASN A 138 -0.33 10.56 7.38
N ALA A 139 -0.58 10.45 6.08
CA ALA A 139 -1.65 11.15 5.39
C ALA A 139 -2.39 10.21 4.43
N PHE A 140 -3.72 10.25 4.47
CA PHE A 140 -4.59 9.43 3.64
C PHE A 140 -5.19 10.29 2.53
N LEU A 141 -4.97 9.93 1.26
CA LEU A 141 -5.41 10.70 0.09
C LEU A 141 -6.13 9.83 -0.94
N GLY A 142 -7.21 10.34 -1.51
CA GLY A 142 -7.99 9.62 -2.52
C GLY A 142 -9.09 10.48 -3.15
N TYR A 143 -9.95 9.87 -3.95
CA TYR A 143 -11.02 10.57 -4.66
C TYR A 143 -12.33 10.62 -3.88
N GLY A 144 -12.55 9.68 -2.97
CA GLY A 144 -13.67 9.64 -2.02
C GLY A 144 -13.26 9.05 -0.67
N PRO A 145 -14.22 8.79 0.24
CA PRO A 145 -13.94 8.33 1.60
C PRO A 145 -13.39 6.90 1.68
N GLU A 146 -12.58 6.65 2.70
CA GLU A 146 -11.80 5.41 2.91
C GLU A 146 -12.67 4.16 3.13
N ASP A 147 -13.96 4.34 3.47
CA ASP A 147 -14.94 3.27 3.69
C ASP A 147 -15.38 2.56 2.39
N SER A 148 -15.26 3.25 1.25
CA SER A 148 -15.85 2.90 -0.04
C SER A 148 -14.87 2.99 -1.21
N HIS A 149 -13.81 3.78 -1.09
CA HIS A 149 -12.78 3.97 -2.10
C HIS A 149 -11.44 3.32 -1.69
N PHE A 150 -10.57 3.11 -2.66
CA PHE A 150 -9.16 2.81 -2.46
C PHE A 150 -8.37 4.11 -2.31
N VAL A 151 -7.45 4.16 -1.34
CA VAL A 151 -6.70 5.38 -1.01
C VAL A 151 -5.20 5.15 -0.91
N ILE A 152 -4.44 6.24 -0.93
CA ILE A 152 -3.01 6.26 -0.65
C ILE A 152 -2.81 6.57 0.82
N GLU A 153 -2.09 5.70 1.54
CA GLU A 153 -1.47 6.04 2.83
C GLU A 153 -0.01 6.44 2.58
N LEU A 154 0.28 7.73 2.73
CA LEU A 154 1.64 8.22 2.82
C LEU A 154 2.18 8.00 4.23
N THR A 155 3.44 7.60 4.36
CA THR A 155 4.19 7.56 5.63
C THR A 155 5.45 8.41 5.53
N TYR A 156 5.48 9.56 6.20
CA TYR A 156 6.69 10.37 6.38
C TYR A 156 7.35 10.01 7.71
N ASN A 157 8.64 9.63 7.68
CA ASN A 157 9.41 9.30 8.88
C ASN A 157 10.33 10.48 9.20
N TYR A 158 10.33 10.96 10.45
CA TYR A 158 10.92 12.25 10.82
C TYR A 158 12.43 12.33 10.51
N GLY A 159 12.78 13.13 9.49
CA GLY A 159 14.16 13.35 9.05
C GLY A 159 14.70 12.32 8.05
N ILE A 160 13.83 11.51 7.42
CA ILE A 160 14.20 10.64 6.29
C ILE A 160 13.63 11.25 5.01
N GLU A 161 14.47 12.04 4.33
CA GLU A 161 14.08 12.87 3.18
C GLU A 161 14.05 12.12 1.83
N LYS A 162 14.49 10.85 1.78
CA LYS A 162 14.59 10.05 0.56
C LYS A 162 14.45 8.56 0.84
N TYR A 163 13.89 7.85 -0.13
CA TYR A 163 13.77 6.39 -0.15
C TYR A 163 14.25 5.84 -1.50
N ASP A 164 14.56 4.54 -1.52
CA ASP A 164 14.83 3.80 -2.75
C ASP A 164 13.54 3.11 -3.23
N ILE A 165 13.09 3.42 -4.44
CA ILE A 165 11.91 2.79 -5.05
C ILE A 165 12.24 1.37 -5.56
N GLY A 166 13.52 1.09 -5.80
CA GLY A 166 13.98 -0.17 -6.40
C GLY A 166 13.54 -0.36 -7.85
N THR A 167 13.81 -1.54 -8.38
CA THR A 167 13.46 -1.94 -9.75
C THR A 167 12.17 -2.75 -9.85
N ALA A 168 11.58 -3.16 -8.73
CA ALA A 168 10.38 -4.00 -8.69
C ALA A 168 9.07 -3.20 -8.79
N PHE A 169 8.99 -2.00 -8.19
CA PHE A 169 7.76 -1.21 -8.19
C PHE A 169 7.46 -0.68 -9.60
N GLY A 170 6.22 -0.85 -10.05
CA GLY A 170 5.76 -0.46 -11.38
C GLY A 170 5.35 1.00 -11.47
N HIS A 171 4.12 1.26 -11.04
CA HIS A 171 3.45 2.55 -11.01
C HIS A 171 2.12 2.43 -10.22
N PHE A 172 1.47 3.56 -9.95
CA PHE A 172 0.03 3.62 -9.63
C PHE A 172 -0.75 4.06 -10.87
N GLY A 173 -1.95 3.54 -11.10
CA GLY A 173 -2.79 3.95 -12.24
C GLY A 173 -3.91 4.87 -11.80
N ILE A 174 -4.08 6.00 -12.50
CA ILE A 174 -5.17 6.95 -12.30
C ILE A 174 -5.99 7.07 -13.58
N ALA A 175 -7.27 6.73 -13.52
CA ALA A 175 -8.23 6.98 -14.58
C ALA A 175 -8.64 8.46 -14.61
N VAL A 176 -8.57 9.09 -15.78
CA VAL A 176 -8.98 10.49 -16.01
C VAL A 176 -9.77 10.64 -17.31
N GLU A 177 -10.69 11.61 -17.35
CA GLU A 177 -11.53 11.86 -18.54
C GLU A 177 -10.76 12.50 -19.72
N ASP A 178 -9.63 13.13 -19.44
CA ASP A 178 -8.74 13.74 -20.44
C ASP A 178 -7.30 13.71 -19.93
N VAL A 179 -6.46 12.87 -20.53
CA VAL A 179 -5.05 12.71 -20.14
C VAL A 179 -4.23 13.93 -20.57
N THR A 180 -4.62 14.60 -21.66
CA THR A 180 -3.88 15.76 -22.19
C THR A 180 -4.02 16.96 -21.26
N LYS A 181 -5.26 17.32 -20.87
CA LYS A 181 -5.52 18.38 -19.88
C LYS A 181 -4.84 18.10 -18.53
N THR A 182 -4.87 16.85 -18.08
CA THR A 182 -4.22 16.44 -16.82
C THR A 182 -2.70 16.63 -16.90
N VAL A 183 -2.07 16.20 -18.00
CA VAL A 183 -0.64 16.40 -18.23
C VAL A 183 -0.27 17.88 -18.33
N ASP A 184 -1.06 18.71 -19.03
CA ASP A 184 -0.79 20.14 -19.15
C ASP A 184 -0.93 20.87 -17.81
N LEU A 185 -1.88 20.46 -16.95
CA LEU A 185 -1.95 20.93 -15.56
C LEU A 185 -0.70 20.54 -14.76
N ILE A 186 -0.27 19.28 -14.83
CA ILE A 186 0.92 18.78 -14.14
C ILE A 186 2.18 19.56 -14.58
N LYS A 187 2.35 19.79 -15.89
CA LYS A 187 3.43 20.64 -16.44
C LYS A 187 3.37 22.07 -15.93
N ALA A 188 2.19 22.69 -15.94
CA ALA A 188 1.99 24.06 -15.43
C ALA A 188 2.26 24.20 -13.92
N LYS A 189 2.15 23.10 -13.17
CA LYS A 189 2.51 23.00 -11.74
C LYS A 189 3.98 22.63 -11.49
N GLY A 190 4.75 22.33 -12.53
CA GLY A 190 6.16 21.93 -12.43
C GLY A 190 6.39 20.44 -12.11
N GLY A 191 5.39 19.59 -12.32
CA GLY A 191 5.52 18.13 -12.22
C GLY A 191 6.26 17.52 -13.41
N ILE A 192 6.81 16.31 -13.20
CA ILE A 192 7.64 15.62 -14.20
C ILE A 192 6.75 14.73 -15.06
N VAL A 193 6.89 14.83 -16.39
CA VAL A 193 6.21 13.97 -17.36
C VAL A 193 7.26 13.09 -18.05
N THR A 194 7.23 11.79 -17.77
CA THR A 194 8.20 10.82 -18.31
C THR A 194 7.72 10.13 -19.58
N ARG A 195 6.41 10.20 -19.87
CA ARG A 195 5.86 9.89 -21.18
C ARG A 195 4.66 10.78 -21.48
N GLU A 196 4.73 11.47 -22.61
CA GLU A 196 3.66 12.33 -23.13
C GLU A 196 2.38 11.53 -23.49
N PRO A 197 1.19 12.18 -23.48
CA PRO A 197 -0.08 11.58 -23.85
C PRO A 197 -0.03 10.92 -25.24
N GLY A 198 -0.42 9.66 -25.30
CA GLY A 198 -0.62 8.98 -26.58
C GLY A 198 -1.07 7.52 -26.41
N PRO A 199 -1.54 6.88 -27.49
CA PRO A 199 -1.99 5.49 -27.44
C PRO A 199 -0.96 4.54 -26.81
N VAL A 200 -1.42 3.61 -25.99
CA VAL A 200 -0.61 2.47 -25.54
C VAL A 200 -0.07 1.68 -26.73
N LYS A 201 1.18 1.21 -26.64
CA LYS A 201 1.81 0.39 -27.68
C LYS A 201 0.95 -0.83 -28.00
N GLY A 202 0.54 -0.97 -29.26
CA GLY A 202 -0.37 -2.02 -29.70
C GLY A 202 -1.80 -1.90 -29.15
N GLY A 203 -2.30 -0.68 -28.86
CA GLY A 203 -3.68 -0.45 -28.42
C GLY A 203 -4.21 0.93 -28.82
N LYS A 204 -5.38 1.29 -28.26
CA LYS A 204 -6.08 2.55 -28.57
C LYS A 204 -6.22 3.50 -27.38
N THR A 205 -6.17 2.98 -26.14
CA THR A 205 -6.26 3.77 -24.91
C THR A 205 -5.14 4.80 -24.88
N VAL A 206 -5.51 6.09 -24.79
CA VAL A 206 -4.55 7.18 -24.57
C VAL A 206 -4.08 7.10 -23.13
N ILE A 207 -2.76 7.12 -22.93
CA ILE A 207 -2.13 7.06 -21.62
C ILE A 207 -0.89 7.96 -21.58
N ALA A 208 -0.52 8.44 -20.40
CA ALA A 208 0.72 9.18 -20.12
C ALA A 208 1.41 8.63 -18.87
N PHE A 209 2.68 8.95 -18.65
CA PHE A 209 3.35 8.70 -17.38
C PHE A 209 3.92 9.99 -16.80
N ILE A 210 3.70 10.16 -15.50
CA ILE A 210 4.23 11.26 -14.70
C ILE A 210 5.00 10.70 -13.49
N GLU A 211 5.93 11.49 -12.97
CA GLU A 211 6.67 11.20 -11.73
C GLU A 211 6.32 12.24 -10.65
N ASP A 212 6.18 11.76 -9.42
CA ASP A 212 5.83 12.55 -8.25
C ASP A 212 7.06 13.21 -7.56
N PRO A 213 6.89 13.90 -6.41
CA PRO A 213 7.97 14.51 -5.65
C PRO A 213 9.15 13.59 -5.24
N ASP A 214 8.89 12.30 -5.05
CA ASP A 214 9.84 11.28 -4.59
C ASP A 214 10.33 10.35 -5.73
N GLY A 215 9.67 10.37 -6.90
CA GLY A 215 10.00 9.59 -8.09
C GLY A 215 9.03 8.42 -8.36
N TYR A 216 7.94 8.29 -7.61
CA TYR A 216 6.91 7.30 -7.89
C TYR A 216 6.23 7.60 -9.21
N LYS A 217 6.06 6.55 -10.02
CA LYS A 217 5.41 6.64 -11.33
C LYS A 217 3.91 6.53 -11.18
N PHE A 218 3.21 7.39 -11.90
CA PHE A 218 1.78 7.30 -12.10
C PHE A 218 1.50 7.15 -13.60
N GLU A 219 0.78 6.09 -13.99
CA GLU A 219 0.13 6.03 -15.31
C GLU A 219 -1.17 6.85 -15.22
N LEU A 220 -1.40 7.72 -16.20
CA LEU A 220 -2.66 8.43 -16.38
C LEU A 220 -3.40 7.75 -17.54
N LEU A 221 -4.61 7.25 -17.29
CA LEU A 221 -5.38 6.44 -18.23
C LEU A 221 -6.63 7.17 -18.70
N GLU A 222 -6.76 7.39 -20.01
CA GLU A 222 -7.96 8.02 -20.56
C GLU A 222 -9.13 7.03 -20.56
N ARG A 223 -10.09 7.28 -19.68
CA ARG A 223 -11.29 6.46 -19.45
C ARG A 223 -12.50 7.38 -19.26
N GLY A 224 -13.71 6.85 -19.46
CA GLY A 224 -14.92 7.55 -19.02
C GLY A 224 -15.00 7.65 -17.49
N PRO A 225 -15.96 8.43 -16.95
CA PRO A 225 -16.17 8.55 -15.51
C PRO A 225 -16.28 7.17 -14.83
N THR A 226 -15.48 6.95 -13.79
CA THR A 226 -15.43 5.72 -13.00
C THR A 226 -15.67 6.02 -11.52
N PRO A 227 -16.31 5.11 -10.75
CA PRO A 227 -16.42 5.25 -9.31
C PRO A 227 -15.07 5.16 -8.59
N GLU A 228 -14.05 4.52 -9.19
CA GLU A 228 -12.72 4.37 -8.59
C GLU A 228 -11.60 4.88 -9.52
N PRO A 229 -11.27 6.18 -9.45
CA PRO A 229 -10.21 6.74 -10.29
C PRO A 229 -8.80 6.25 -9.92
N LEU A 230 -8.53 5.82 -8.68
CA LEU A 230 -7.24 5.22 -8.29
C LEU A 230 -7.23 3.73 -8.66
N CYS A 231 -7.26 3.47 -9.96
CA CYS A 231 -7.66 2.19 -10.54
C CYS A 231 -6.57 1.11 -10.58
N GLN A 232 -5.27 1.39 -10.35
CA GLN A 232 -4.24 0.34 -10.38
C GLN A 232 -3.13 0.53 -9.34
N VAL A 233 -2.57 -0.60 -8.89
CA VAL A 233 -1.20 -0.71 -8.36
C VAL A 233 -0.45 -1.72 -9.23
N MET A 234 0.65 -1.32 -9.87
CA MET A 234 1.45 -2.22 -10.72
C MET A 234 2.73 -2.67 -10.01
N LEU A 235 2.92 -3.99 -9.94
CA LEU A 235 4.08 -4.64 -9.32
C LEU A 235 4.74 -5.60 -10.34
N ARG A 236 6.08 -5.62 -10.40
CA ARG A 236 6.80 -6.62 -11.21
C ARG A 236 6.97 -7.94 -10.46
N VAL A 237 6.87 -9.04 -11.22
CA VAL A 237 7.00 -10.41 -10.73
C VAL A 237 7.89 -11.24 -11.67
N GLY A 238 8.56 -12.24 -11.11
CA GLY A 238 9.51 -13.12 -11.81
C GLY A 238 8.89 -14.33 -12.49
N ASP A 239 7.65 -14.68 -12.13
CA ASP A 239 6.87 -15.77 -12.74
C ASP A 239 5.38 -15.39 -12.67
N LEU A 240 4.80 -14.99 -13.81
CA LEU A 240 3.43 -14.47 -13.84
C LEU A 240 2.39 -15.54 -13.50
N ASP A 241 2.60 -16.79 -13.91
CA ASP A 241 1.60 -17.84 -13.72
C ASP A 241 1.59 -18.33 -12.26
N ARG A 242 2.77 -18.43 -11.63
CA ARG A 242 2.89 -18.61 -10.18
C ARG A 242 2.21 -17.48 -9.39
N SER A 243 2.42 -16.22 -9.79
CA SER A 243 1.79 -15.09 -9.10
C SER A 243 0.27 -15.07 -9.29
N ILE A 244 -0.26 -15.31 -10.49
CA ILE A 244 -1.71 -15.46 -10.73
C ILE A 244 -2.28 -16.55 -9.82
N GLU A 245 -1.71 -17.76 -9.84
CA GLU A 245 -2.20 -18.89 -9.04
C GLU A 245 -2.19 -18.57 -7.53
N PHE A 246 -1.17 -17.84 -7.05
CA PHE A 246 -1.13 -17.37 -5.68
C PHE A 246 -2.24 -16.36 -5.36
N TYR A 247 -2.43 -15.32 -6.17
CA TYR A 247 -3.46 -14.30 -5.92
C TYR A 247 -4.90 -14.86 -6.06
N GLU A 248 -5.13 -15.82 -6.96
CA GLU A 248 -6.41 -16.52 -7.06
C GLU A 248 -6.71 -17.39 -5.83
N LYS A 249 -5.74 -18.17 -5.34
CA LYS A 249 -5.97 -19.15 -4.26
C LYS A 249 -5.83 -18.58 -2.85
N ALA A 250 -4.81 -17.74 -2.63
CA ALA A 250 -4.49 -17.20 -1.31
C ALA A 250 -5.30 -15.93 -0.98
N PHE A 251 -5.53 -15.08 -1.97
CA PHE A 251 -6.14 -13.76 -1.81
C PHE A 251 -7.59 -13.71 -2.32
N GLY A 252 -8.03 -14.70 -3.11
CA GLY A 252 -9.39 -14.77 -3.66
C GLY A 252 -9.64 -13.79 -4.81
N MET A 253 -8.59 -13.30 -5.46
CA MET A 253 -8.73 -12.39 -6.61
C MET A 253 -9.16 -13.14 -7.87
N GLU A 254 -9.90 -12.48 -8.74
CA GLU A 254 -10.19 -12.98 -10.09
C GLU A 254 -9.11 -12.52 -11.08
N LEU A 255 -8.72 -13.39 -12.02
CA LEU A 255 -7.94 -12.98 -13.20
C LEU A 255 -8.84 -12.25 -14.19
N LEU A 256 -8.94 -10.94 -14.06
CA LEU A 256 -9.82 -10.07 -14.86
C LEU A 256 -9.36 -9.98 -16.32
N ARG A 257 -8.02 -9.95 -16.54
CA ARG A 257 -7.41 -9.87 -17.87
C ARG A 257 -5.97 -10.34 -17.84
N LYS A 258 -5.58 -11.26 -18.74
CA LYS A 258 -4.18 -11.55 -19.09
C LYS A 258 -3.88 -11.05 -20.50
N ARG A 259 -2.72 -10.42 -20.72
CA ARG A 259 -2.28 -9.96 -22.05
C ARG A 259 -0.77 -10.16 -22.22
N ASP A 260 -0.40 -10.85 -23.28
CA ASP A 260 1.00 -10.98 -23.70
C ASP A 260 1.38 -9.92 -24.76
N ASN A 261 2.65 -9.54 -24.79
CA ASN A 261 3.21 -8.56 -25.71
C ASN A 261 4.66 -8.94 -26.14
N PRO A 262 4.82 -9.90 -27.07
CA PRO A 262 6.14 -10.44 -27.45
C PRO A 262 7.02 -9.43 -28.21
N GLU A 263 6.44 -8.41 -28.85
CA GLU A 263 7.18 -7.31 -29.49
C GLU A 263 8.02 -6.53 -28.47
N TYR A 264 7.45 -6.30 -27.27
CA TYR A 264 8.09 -5.58 -26.18
C TYR A 264 8.54 -6.48 -25.02
N LYS A 265 8.44 -7.81 -25.19
CA LYS A 265 8.94 -8.85 -24.28
C LYS A 265 8.40 -8.76 -22.85
N TYR A 266 7.09 -8.53 -22.72
CA TYR A 266 6.43 -8.54 -21.42
C TYR A 266 5.03 -9.17 -21.49
N THR A 267 4.55 -9.67 -20.36
CA THR A 267 3.19 -10.18 -20.16
C THR A 267 2.60 -9.52 -18.92
N ILE A 268 1.32 -9.12 -18.97
CA ILE A 268 0.60 -8.53 -17.84
C ILE A 268 -0.62 -9.37 -17.44
N ALA A 269 -0.96 -9.32 -16.15
CA ALA A 269 -2.21 -9.81 -15.60
C ALA A 269 -2.85 -8.74 -14.70
N MET A 270 -4.16 -8.57 -14.80
CA MET A 270 -4.97 -7.74 -13.89
C MET A 270 -5.71 -8.66 -12.92
N MET A 271 -5.42 -8.52 -11.64
CA MET A 271 -6.05 -9.27 -10.55
C MET A 271 -6.93 -8.32 -9.72
N GLY A 272 -8.12 -8.74 -9.29
CA GLY A 272 -8.99 -7.88 -8.48
C GLY A 272 -10.20 -8.57 -7.87
N TYR A 273 -11.10 -7.76 -7.30
CA TYR A 273 -12.32 -8.21 -6.61
C TYR A 273 -13.62 -7.70 -7.27
N GLY A 274 -13.50 -7.27 -8.53
CA GLY A 274 -14.58 -6.69 -9.34
C GLY A 274 -14.04 -6.19 -10.68
N PRO A 275 -14.91 -5.69 -11.60
CA PRO A 275 -14.49 -5.31 -12.95
C PRO A 275 -13.42 -4.20 -13.01
N GLU A 276 -12.48 -4.35 -13.95
CA GLU A 276 -11.28 -3.52 -14.11
C GLU A 276 -11.56 -2.03 -14.44
N ASP A 277 -12.79 -1.68 -14.84
CA ASP A 277 -13.22 -0.33 -15.17
C ASP A 277 -13.80 0.45 -13.99
N THR A 278 -14.18 -0.26 -12.93
CA THR A 278 -14.98 0.24 -11.79
C THR A 278 -14.37 -0.07 -10.43
N ASN A 279 -13.21 -0.74 -10.38
CA ASN A 279 -12.50 -1.11 -9.17
C ASN A 279 -11.00 -0.88 -9.36
N THR A 280 -10.28 -0.68 -8.25
CA THR A 280 -8.81 -0.84 -8.26
C THR A 280 -8.44 -2.29 -8.59
N VAL A 281 -7.40 -2.47 -9.38
CA VAL A 281 -6.79 -3.77 -9.70
C VAL A 281 -5.30 -3.81 -9.37
N LEU A 282 -4.80 -5.01 -9.06
CA LEU A 282 -3.38 -5.29 -8.97
C LEU A 282 -2.88 -5.71 -10.36
N GLU A 283 -2.05 -4.89 -10.98
CA GLU A 283 -1.37 -5.27 -12.23
C GLU A 283 -0.06 -5.99 -11.91
N LEU A 284 0.06 -7.21 -12.39
CA LEU A 284 1.28 -8.02 -12.30
C LEU A 284 1.99 -7.98 -13.65
N THR A 285 3.22 -7.47 -13.69
CA THR A 285 4.03 -7.41 -14.92
C THR A 285 5.22 -8.35 -14.85
N TYR A 286 5.28 -9.28 -15.80
CA TYR A 286 6.45 -10.12 -16.07
C TYR A 286 7.19 -9.61 -17.30
N ASN A 287 8.53 -9.52 -17.23
CA ASN A 287 9.40 -9.19 -18.36
C ASN A 287 10.21 -10.44 -18.72
N TYR A 288 10.31 -10.78 -20.01
CA TYR A 288 10.82 -12.08 -20.44
C TYR A 288 12.25 -12.34 -19.96
N GLY A 289 12.42 -13.40 -19.17
CA GLY A 289 13.71 -13.80 -18.60
C GLY A 289 14.18 -12.98 -17.39
N VAL A 290 13.36 -12.07 -16.86
CA VAL A 290 13.69 -11.28 -15.66
C VAL A 290 12.92 -11.84 -14.47
N THR A 291 13.60 -12.66 -13.67
CA THR A 291 13.01 -13.44 -12.56
C THR A 291 13.14 -12.77 -11.18
N GLU A 292 13.92 -11.71 -11.06
CA GLU A 292 14.22 -11.03 -9.79
C GLU A 292 14.23 -9.50 -10.00
N TYR A 293 13.81 -8.76 -8.98
CA TYR A 293 13.78 -7.29 -8.96
C TYR A 293 14.03 -6.76 -7.54
N GLU A 294 14.69 -5.62 -7.42
CA GLU A 294 14.94 -4.98 -6.12
C GLU A 294 13.67 -4.29 -5.62
N LYS A 295 13.19 -4.65 -4.42
CA LYS A 295 11.97 -4.05 -3.82
C LYS A 295 12.14 -2.61 -3.34
N GLY A 296 13.39 -2.16 -3.22
CA GLY A 296 13.74 -0.90 -2.56
C GLY A 296 13.30 -0.86 -1.09
N ASN A 297 13.07 0.35 -0.57
CA ASN A 297 12.51 0.62 0.75
C ASN A 297 11.45 1.74 0.75
N ALA A 298 11.02 2.24 -0.42
CA ALA A 298 10.02 3.29 -0.55
C ALA A 298 8.59 2.74 -0.42
N TYR A 299 8.21 1.79 -1.29
CA TYR A 299 6.96 1.03 -1.16
C TYR A 299 6.93 0.25 0.17
N ALA A 300 5.76 0.10 0.80
CA ALA A 300 5.61 -0.64 2.05
C ALA A 300 4.71 -1.87 1.92
N GLN A 301 3.43 -1.70 1.56
CA GLN A 301 2.47 -2.80 1.39
C GLN A 301 1.19 -2.33 0.68
N ILE A 302 0.35 -3.29 0.25
CA ILE A 302 -1.07 -3.04 0.00
C ILE A 302 -1.91 -3.59 1.17
N ALA A 303 -3.00 -2.90 1.52
CA ALA A 303 -3.93 -3.32 2.56
C ALA A 303 -5.26 -3.80 1.95
N ILE A 304 -5.77 -4.92 2.45
CA ILE A 304 -6.96 -5.60 1.91
C ILE A 304 -7.90 -5.98 3.06
N GLY A 305 -9.18 -5.63 2.94
CA GLY A 305 -10.24 -5.99 3.87
C GLY A 305 -10.61 -7.47 3.82
N THR A 306 -11.09 -8.02 4.92
CA THR A 306 -11.57 -9.41 5.05
C THR A 306 -12.53 -9.55 6.22
N ASP A 307 -13.51 -10.45 6.15
CA ASP A 307 -14.38 -10.79 7.29
C ASP A 307 -13.67 -11.74 8.30
N ASP A 308 -12.49 -12.31 7.98
CA ASP A 308 -11.71 -13.15 8.91
C ASP A 308 -10.18 -13.18 8.61
N VAL A 309 -9.39 -12.45 9.41
CA VAL A 309 -7.92 -12.45 9.28
C VAL A 309 -7.26 -13.78 9.65
N TYR A 310 -7.90 -14.65 10.43
CA TYR A 310 -7.33 -15.94 10.85
C TYR A 310 -7.42 -16.96 9.72
N LYS A 311 -8.60 -17.11 9.09
CA LYS A 311 -8.76 -17.95 7.90
C LYS A 311 -7.94 -17.43 6.71
N THR A 312 -7.80 -16.11 6.60
CA THR A 312 -6.87 -15.48 5.64
C THR A 312 -5.44 -15.97 5.84
N ALA A 313 -4.92 -15.93 7.08
CA ALA A 313 -3.57 -16.39 7.38
C ALA A 313 -3.41 -17.91 7.14
N GLU A 314 -4.44 -18.71 7.37
CA GLU A 314 -4.45 -20.14 7.06
C GLU A 314 -4.35 -20.38 5.54
N ALA A 315 -5.24 -19.80 4.74
CA ALA A 315 -5.24 -19.98 3.28
C ALA A 315 -3.93 -19.52 2.62
N ILE A 316 -3.34 -18.42 3.09
CA ILE A 316 -2.04 -17.94 2.60
C ILE A 316 -0.92 -18.97 2.88
N LYS A 317 -0.88 -19.58 4.07
CA LYS A 317 0.09 -20.64 4.40
C LYS A 317 -0.11 -21.87 3.51
N LEU A 318 -1.35 -22.24 3.22
CA LEU A 318 -1.68 -23.36 2.32
C LEU A 318 -1.23 -23.11 0.87
N CYS A 319 -1.20 -21.85 0.44
CA CYS A 319 -0.74 -21.44 -0.89
C CYS A 319 0.76 -21.11 -0.96
N GLY A 320 1.54 -21.43 0.08
CA GLY A 320 2.99 -21.19 0.13
C GLY A 320 3.42 -19.74 0.41
N GLY A 321 2.49 -18.85 0.76
CA GLY A 321 2.80 -17.47 1.16
C GLY A 321 3.40 -17.38 2.56
N VAL A 322 4.31 -16.42 2.76
CA VAL A 322 5.06 -16.29 4.02
C VAL A 322 4.36 -15.31 4.95
N ILE A 323 3.77 -15.79 6.05
CA ILE A 323 3.20 -14.91 7.08
C ILE A 323 4.33 -14.18 7.82
N THR A 324 4.29 -12.85 7.78
CA THR A 324 5.21 -11.94 8.49
C THR A 324 4.61 -11.36 9.77
N ARG A 325 3.27 -11.43 9.92
CA ARG A 325 2.56 -11.20 11.19
C ARG A 325 1.40 -12.17 11.30
N GLU A 326 1.47 -13.07 12.27
CA GLU A 326 0.38 -13.97 12.64
C GLU A 326 -0.91 -13.19 12.98
N PRO A 327 -2.10 -13.75 12.68
CA PRO A 327 -3.37 -13.03 12.79
C PRO A 327 -3.70 -12.68 14.23
N GLY A 328 -4.05 -11.41 14.46
CA GLY A 328 -4.50 -10.96 15.77
C GLY A 328 -4.55 -9.44 15.95
N PRO A 329 -5.15 -8.97 17.06
CA PRO A 329 -5.30 -7.56 17.39
C PRO A 329 -3.95 -6.82 17.44
N LEU A 330 -3.92 -5.59 16.93
CA LEU A 330 -2.85 -4.64 17.21
C LEU A 330 -2.91 -4.21 18.69
N PRO A 331 -1.77 -4.20 19.42
CA PRO A 331 -1.75 -3.67 20.78
C PRO A 331 -2.26 -2.22 20.83
N GLY A 332 -3.12 -1.91 21.81
CA GLY A 332 -3.72 -0.58 21.96
C GLY A 332 -4.95 -0.35 21.06
N LEU A 333 -4.84 -0.60 19.75
CA LEU A 333 -5.93 -0.37 18.78
C LEU A 333 -6.99 -1.48 18.77
N ASN A 334 -6.61 -2.71 19.14
CA ASN A 334 -7.39 -3.95 19.01
C ASN A 334 -7.78 -4.37 17.57
N THR A 335 -7.55 -3.53 16.56
CA THR A 335 -7.73 -3.84 15.13
C THR A 335 -7.06 -5.15 14.75
N LYS A 336 -7.85 -6.15 14.35
CA LYS A 336 -7.36 -7.48 13.97
C LYS A 336 -6.71 -7.41 12.60
N ILE A 337 -5.43 -7.77 12.50
CA ILE A 337 -4.70 -7.84 11.23
C ILE A 337 -3.84 -9.11 11.12
N THR A 338 -3.53 -9.53 9.90
CA THR A 338 -2.40 -10.40 9.56
C THR A 338 -1.56 -9.76 8.46
N ALA A 339 -0.28 -10.14 8.31
CA ALA A 339 0.57 -9.67 7.22
C ALA A 339 1.34 -10.81 6.59
N CYS A 340 1.57 -10.74 5.29
CA CYS A 340 2.22 -11.77 4.49
C CYS A 340 3.18 -11.18 3.45
N LEU A 341 4.00 -12.05 2.85
CA LEU A 341 4.66 -11.83 1.57
C LEU A 341 4.07 -12.81 0.53
N ASP A 342 3.95 -12.34 -0.71
CA ASP A 342 3.72 -13.17 -1.90
C ASP A 342 4.99 -13.98 -2.29
N PRO A 343 4.92 -14.86 -3.31
CA PRO A 343 6.06 -15.64 -3.80
C PRO A 343 7.25 -14.81 -4.30
N ASP A 344 7.06 -13.53 -4.58
CA ASP A 344 8.06 -12.59 -5.07
C ASP A 344 8.58 -11.66 -3.97
N GLY A 345 8.06 -11.73 -2.74
CA GLY A 345 8.45 -10.89 -1.60
C GLY A 345 7.69 -9.56 -1.49
N TRP A 346 6.57 -9.39 -2.20
CA TRP A 346 5.67 -8.24 -2.03
C TRP A 346 4.81 -8.39 -0.78
N LYS A 347 4.81 -7.35 0.07
CA LYS A 347 4.06 -7.36 1.32
C LYS A 347 2.60 -6.97 1.12
N SER A 348 1.71 -7.72 1.76
CA SER A 348 0.30 -7.35 1.92
C SER A 348 -0.12 -7.47 3.39
N VAL A 349 -1.00 -6.57 3.83
CA VAL A 349 -1.63 -6.59 5.15
C VAL A 349 -3.12 -6.84 4.97
N PHE A 350 -3.67 -7.79 5.69
CA PHE A 350 -5.10 -8.02 5.74
C PHE A 350 -5.68 -7.47 7.04
N VAL A 351 -6.74 -6.68 6.90
CA VAL A 351 -7.39 -5.95 8.00
C VAL A 351 -8.83 -6.45 8.10
N ASP A 352 -9.29 -6.69 9.31
CA ASP A 352 -10.69 -7.03 9.57
C ASP A 352 -11.63 -5.89 9.13
N ASN A 353 -12.62 -6.20 8.30
CA ASN A 353 -13.55 -5.24 7.71
C ASN A 353 -14.32 -4.41 8.76
N ILE A 354 -14.65 -5.00 9.91
CA ILE A 354 -15.43 -4.35 10.96
C ILE A 354 -14.53 -3.47 11.83
N ASP A 355 -13.28 -3.88 12.08
CA ASP A 355 -12.31 -3.06 12.80
C ASP A 355 -11.78 -1.90 11.96
N PHE A 356 -11.54 -2.08 10.66
CA PHE A 356 -11.08 -1.00 9.77
C PHE A 356 -12.02 0.21 9.80
N LEU A 357 -13.34 -0.02 9.76
CA LEU A 357 -14.33 1.06 9.83
C LEU A 357 -14.25 1.87 11.13
N LYS A 358 -13.82 1.27 12.25
CA LYS A 358 -13.61 1.96 13.54
C LYS A 358 -12.35 2.83 13.57
N GLU A 359 -11.43 2.66 12.62
CA GLU A 359 -10.28 3.55 12.47
C GLU A 359 -10.60 4.80 11.62
N LEU A 360 -11.83 4.87 11.06
CA LEU A 360 -12.32 6.01 10.27
C LEU A 360 -13.21 6.97 11.07
N GLU A 361 -13.58 6.61 12.31
CA GLU A 361 -14.32 7.43 13.28
C GLU A 361 -13.41 8.35 14.12
#